data_AF-A0A0I9UMU8-F1
#
_entry.id   AF-A0A0I9UMU8-F1
#
_cell.length_a   1.000
_cell.length_b   1.000
_cell.length_c   1.000
_cell.angle_alpha   90.00
_cell.angle_beta   90.00
_cell.angle_gamma   90.00
#
_symmetry.space_group_name_H-M   'P 1'
#
loop_
_entity.id
_entity.type
_entity.pdbx_description
1 polymer ?
#
loop_
_entity_poly.entity_id
_entity_poly.type
_entity_poly.pdbx_seq_one_letter_code
_entity_poly.pdbx_strand_id
1 'polypeptide(L)' 'MPESEDTVWLTQEACDKLTQELESLKGEGRTAIANKIADARSEGDLSENGGYHAAREEQGQAEARIRQLEQMLRNA' A
#
# COMPACT_ATOMS: atom_id res chain seq x y z
N MET A 1 21.96 15.57 -15.00
CA MET A 1 21.24 16.53 -14.13
C MET A 1 21.09 15.84 -12.78
N PRO A 2 21.64 16.36 -11.67
CA PRO A 2 21.30 15.84 -10.35
C PRO A 2 19.93 16.42 -9.98
N GLU A 3 18.90 15.57 -9.99
CA GLU A 3 17.60 15.93 -9.45
C GLU A 3 17.75 16.14 -7.95
N SER A 4 17.28 17.31 -7.49
CA SER A 4 17.31 17.75 -6.10
C SER A 4 16.82 16.66 -5.16
N GLU A 5 17.66 16.24 -4.23
CA GLU A 5 17.23 15.44 -3.09
C GLU A 5 16.32 16.34 -2.23
N ASP A 6 15.01 16.29 -2.48
CA ASP A 6 14.00 16.87 -1.60
C ASP A 6 14.06 16.14 -0.25
N THR A 7 14.96 16.57 0.62
CA THR A 7 15.01 16.17 2.03
C THR A 7 13.69 16.58 2.67
N VAL A 8 12.87 15.58 3.01
CA VAL A 8 11.56 15.80 3.61
C VAL A 8 11.79 15.93 5.10
N TRP A 9 11.78 17.16 5.63
CA TRP A 9 11.93 17.36 7.07
C TRP A 9 10.69 16.85 7.81
N LEU A 10 10.81 15.65 8.39
CA LEU A 10 9.76 15.04 9.20
C LEU A 10 10.11 15.19 10.68
N THR A 11 9.11 15.54 11.48
CA THR A 11 9.24 15.44 12.94
C THR A 11 9.22 13.97 13.34
N GLN A 12 9.80 13.64 14.50
CA GLN A 12 9.79 12.27 15.04
C GLN A 12 8.37 11.69 15.05
N GLU A 13 7.40 12.47 15.53
CA GLU A 13 6.00 12.06 15.58
C GLU A 13 5.38 11.79 14.19
N ALA A 14 5.78 12.57 13.16
CA ALA A 14 5.34 12.32 11.79
C ALA A 14 5.99 11.04 11.23
N CYS A 15 7.27 10.82 11.48
CA CYS A 15 8.00 9.62 11.08
C CYS A 15 7.40 8.35 11.71
N ASP A 16 7.10 8.39 13.01
CA ASP A 16 6.42 7.31 13.73
C ASP A 16 5.03 7.01 13.16
N LYS A 17 4.23 8.04 12.84
CA LYS A 17 2.91 7.88 12.21
C LYS A 17 2.99 7.23 10.82
N LEU A 18 3.91 7.68 9.98
CA LEU A 18 4.10 7.11 8.64
C LEU A 18 4.64 5.67 8.71
N THR A 19 5.50 5.39 9.68
CA THR A 19 6.02 4.03 9.92
C THR A 19 4.90 3.09 10.36
N GLN A 20 4.06 3.50 11.32
CA GLN A 20 2.89 2.72 11.73
C GLN A 20 1.93 2.48 10.57
N GLU A 21 1.61 3.51 9.77
CA GLU A 21 0.75 3.35 8.59
C GLU A 21 1.35 2.37 7.58
N LEU A 22 2.66 2.45 7.35
CA LEU A 22 3.39 1.53 6.48
C LEU A 22 3.37 0.09 7.00
N GLU A 23 3.56 -0.12 8.29
CA GLU A 23 3.51 -1.44 8.92
C GLU A 23 2.10 -2.03 8.84
N SER A 24 1.06 -1.25 9.12
CA SER A 24 -0.34 -1.67 8.97
C SER A 24 -0.66 -2.03 7.52
N LEU A 25 -0.22 -1.23 6.55
CA LEU A 25 -0.44 -1.52 5.12
C LEU A 25 0.33 -2.77 4.65
N LYS A 26 1.58 -2.96 5.07
CA LYS A 26 2.40 -4.12 4.68
C LYS A 26 1.99 -5.41 5.39
N GLY A 27 1.45 -5.31 6.60
CA GLY A 27 0.99 -6.43 7.42
C GLY A 27 -0.48 -6.75 7.19
N GLU A 28 -1.34 -6.20 8.05
CA GLU A 28 -2.78 -6.48 8.06
C GLU A 28 -3.46 -6.09 6.76
N GLY A 29 -3.13 -4.93 6.19
CA GLY A 29 -3.71 -4.43 4.93
C GLY A 29 -3.42 -5.37 3.76
N ARG A 30 -2.16 -5.78 3.58
CA ARG A 30 -1.76 -6.72 2.52
C ARG A 30 -2.43 -8.08 2.66
N THR A 31 -2.55 -8.56 3.89
CA THR A 31 -3.22 -9.84 4.21
C THR A 31 -4.72 -9.75 3.95
N ALA A 32 -5.37 -8.66 4.35
CA ALA A 32 -6.80 -8.44 4.12
C ALA A 32 -7.13 -8.39 2.63
N ILE A 33 -6.33 -7.67 1.82
CA ILE A 33 -6.50 -7.61 0.37
C ILE A 33 -6.27 -8.98 -0.26
N ALA A 34 -5.23 -9.71 0.16
CA ALA A 34 -4.96 -11.06 -0.33
C ALA A 34 -6.12 -12.02 -0.02
N ASN A 35 -6.72 -11.92 1.16
CA ASN A 35 -7.92 -12.69 1.53
C ASN A 35 -9.11 -12.31 0.64
N LYS A 36 -9.39 -11.01 0.44
CA LYS A 36 -10.45 -10.57 -0.50
C LYS A 36 -10.26 -11.12 -1.91
N ILE A 37 -9.03 -11.12 -2.42
CA ILE A 37 -8.71 -11.72 -3.73
C ILE A 37 -8.94 -13.23 -3.72
N ALA A 38 -8.56 -13.91 -2.64
CA ALA A 38 -8.74 -15.35 -2.50
C ALA A 38 -10.22 -15.75 -2.40
N ASP A 39 -11.03 -15.01 -1.62
CA ASP A 39 -12.48 -15.17 -1.53
C ASP A 39 -13.15 -14.93 -2.88
N ALA A 40 -12.86 -13.79 -3.53
CA ALA A 40 -13.40 -13.47 -4.85
C ALA A 40 -13.00 -14.51 -5.92
N ARG A 41 -11.82 -15.14 -5.76
CA ARG A 41 -11.36 -16.24 -6.61
C ARG A 41 -12.09 -17.54 -6.33
N SER A 42 -12.53 -17.78 -5.10
CA SER A 42 -13.31 -18.95 -4.74
C SER A 42 -14.77 -18.84 -5.19
N GLU A 43 -15.30 -17.62 -5.38
CA GLU A 43 -16.68 -17.38 -5.81
C GLU A 43 -16.96 -17.69 -7.30
N GLY A 44 -15.94 -18.02 -8.10
CA GLY A 44 -16.13 -18.53 -9.46
C GLY A 44 -15.56 -17.62 -10.55
N ASP A 45 -16.39 -17.27 -11.56
CA ASP A 45 -15.92 -16.64 -12.79
C ASP A 45 -15.31 -15.25 -12.54
N LEU A 46 -13.98 -15.20 -12.63
CA LEU A 46 -13.17 -14.02 -12.35
C LEU A 46 -13.37 -12.90 -13.38
N SER A 47 -13.89 -13.21 -14.57
CA SER A 47 -13.99 -12.27 -15.68
C SER A 47 -15.15 -11.28 -15.52
N GLU A 48 -16.18 -11.64 -14.77
CA GLU A 48 -17.32 -10.76 -14.45
C GLU A 48 -17.35 -10.36 -12.97
N ASN A 49 -16.42 -10.89 -12.17
CA ASN A 49 -16.36 -10.61 -10.74
C ASN A 49 -15.74 -9.22 -10.49
N GLY A 50 -16.63 -8.22 -10.38
CA GLY A 50 -16.25 -6.86 -10.01
C GLY A 50 -15.51 -6.78 -8.67
N GLY A 51 -15.75 -7.73 -7.75
CA GLY A 51 -15.02 -7.84 -6.48
C GLY A 51 -13.55 -8.23 -6.67
N TYR A 52 -13.24 -9.14 -7.59
CA TYR A 52 -11.86 -9.51 -7.91
C TYR A 52 -11.08 -8.34 -8.53
N HIS A 53 -11.70 -7.63 -9.48
CA HIS A 53 -11.10 -6.43 -10.08
C HIS A 53 -10.88 -5.33 -9.04
N ALA A 54 -11.88 -5.05 -8.20
CA ALA A 54 -11.76 -4.07 -7.12
C ALA A 54 -10.67 -4.45 -6.11
N ALA A 55 -10.56 -5.73 -5.72
CA ALA A 55 -9.52 -6.18 -4.79
C ALA A 55 -8.11 -6.09 -5.40
N ARG A 56 -7.98 -6.32 -6.72
CA ARG A 56 -6.71 -6.13 -7.44
C ARG A 56 -6.33 -4.65 -7.58
N GLU A 57 -7.30 -3.77 -7.80
CA GLU A 57 -7.05 -2.32 -7.77
C GLU A 57 -6.67 -1.84 -6.37
N GLU A 58 -7.37 -2.30 -5.33
CA GLU A 58 -7.05 -2.02 -3.93
C GLU A 58 -5.63 -2.46 -3.58
N GLN A 59 -5.21 -3.65 -4.06
CA GLN A 59 -3.83 -4.11 -3.95
C GLN A 59 -2.83 -3.14 -4.58
N GLY A 60 -3.09 -2.70 -5.81
CA GLY A 60 -2.22 -1.76 -6.52
C GLY A 60 -2.12 -0.40 -5.83
N GLN A 61 -3.25 0.11 -5.34
CA GLN A 61 -3.30 1.37 -4.58
C GLN A 61 -2.52 1.26 -3.25
N ALA A 62 -2.70 0.16 -2.52
CA ALA A 62 -1.97 -0.09 -1.29
C ALA A 62 -0.46 -0.21 -1.54
N GLU A 63 -0.02 -0.93 -2.58
CA GLU A 63 1.40 -1.02 -2.93
C GLU A 63 1.99 0.33 -3.39
N ALA A 64 1.22 1.13 -4.13
CA ALA A 64 1.63 2.49 -4.49
C ALA A 64 1.81 3.37 -3.25
N ARG A 65 0.86 3.31 -2.30
CA ARG A 65 0.95 4.03 -1.03
C ARG A 65 2.16 3.61 -0.19
N ILE A 66 2.41 2.30 -0.08
CA ILE A 66 3.59 1.76 0.62
C ILE A 66 4.86 2.33 0.01
N ARG A 67 5.00 2.32 -1.32
CA ARG A 67 6.20 2.88 -1.98
C ARG A 67 6.37 4.38 -1.70
N GLN A 68 5.29 5.15 -1.70
CA GLN A 68 5.35 6.57 -1.36
C GLN A 68 5.79 6.78 0.09
N LEU A 69 5.22 6.03 1.04
CA LEU A 69 5.60 6.10 2.46
C LEU A 69 7.07 5.70 2.66
N GLU A 70 7.52 4.60 2.02
CA GLU A 70 8.93 4.19 2.04
C GLU A 70 9.85 5.26 1.47
N GLN A 71 9.44 5.94 0.39
CA GLN A 71 10.23 7.01 -0.19
C GLN A 71 10.32 8.24 0.72
N MET A 72 9.21 8.63 1.34
CA MET A 72 9.16 9.74 2.29
C MET A 72 10.03 9.44 3.51
N LEU A 73 9.92 8.24 4.08
CA LEU A 73 10.73 7.80 5.23
C LEU A 73 12.22 7.65 4.89
N ARG A 74 12.56 7.27 3.65
CA ARG A 74 13.97 7.21 3.19
C ARG A 74 14.60 8.59 3.01
N ASN A 75 13.80 9.58 2.62
CA ASN A 75 14.26 10.95 2.37
C ASN A 75 14.10 11.86 3.61
N ALA A 76 13.71 11.28 4.75
CA ALA A 76 13.42 11.96 6.01
C ALA A 76 14.67 12.21 6.88
#